data_AF-A0A383D875-F1
#
_entry.id   AF-A0A383D875-F1
#
_cell.length_a   1.000
_cell.length_b   1.000
_cell.length_c   1.000
_cell.angle_alpha   90.00
_cell.angle_beta   90.00
_cell.angle_gamma   90.00
#
_symmetry.space_group_name_H-M   'P 1'
#
loop_
_entity.id
_entity.type
_entity.pdbx_description
1 polymer ?
#
loop_
_entity_poly.entity_id
_entity_poly.type
_entity_poly.pdbx_seq_one_letter_code
_entity_poly.pdbx_strand_id
1 'polypeptide(L)'
;MLRPGAVRIDCYQLALLFTYICVFFNPVFMNSALAQVHGPPESEISHADTIYNIPSITATYRDTEIDIDGVVDEKAWQKANSTTRFLQREPVEGALPEEKTEVRVLYGESALYVGAKMYDSKPHLIGDQLVRRDQWGQF
;
A
#
# COMPACT_ATOMS: atom_id res chain seq x y z
N MET A 1 30.37 18.69 45.23
CA MET A 1 30.45 17.22 45.14
C MET A 1 30.30 16.83 43.66
N LEU A 2 31.05 15.83 43.21
CA LEU A 2 31.57 15.61 41.85
C LEU A 2 30.55 15.12 40.78
N ARG A 3 30.84 15.41 39.49
CA ARG A 3 30.32 14.80 38.23
C ARG A 3 30.67 13.29 38.14
N PRO A 4 30.26 12.44 37.14
CA PRO A 4 29.77 12.65 35.74
C PRO A 4 28.61 11.67 35.36
N GLY A 5 28.06 11.49 34.15
CA GLY A 5 28.28 11.94 32.77
C GLY A 5 27.60 10.95 31.81
N ALA A 6 27.04 11.44 30.70
CA ALA A 6 26.99 10.78 29.37
C ALA A 6 25.96 11.50 28.48
N VAL A 7 26.45 12.49 27.75
CA VAL A 7 25.86 13.01 26.51
C VAL A 7 26.47 12.22 25.37
N ARG A 8 25.64 11.69 24.46
CA ARG A 8 26.01 11.41 23.07
C ARG A 8 24.78 11.52 22.16
N ILE A 9 24.60 12.69 21.58
CA ILE A 9 23.96 12.86 20.27
C ILE A 9 24.99 13.64 19.45
N ASP A 10 25.75 12.93 18.63
CA ASP A 10 26.60 13.52 17.60
C ASP A 10 25.67 13.95 16.44
N CYS A 11 25.57 15.24 16.10
CA CYS A 11 26.51 16.11 15.37
C CYS A 11 26.43 15.88 13.84
N TYR A 12 25.99 16.91 13.11
CA TYR A 12 26.14 17.16 11.65
C TYR A 12 24.99 17.05 10.63
N GLN A 13 23.80 16.49 10.89
CA GLN A 13 22.77 16.39 9.82
C GLN A 13 21.54 17.32 9.91
N LEU A 14 21.48 18.19 10.92
CA LEU A 14 20.51 19.29 10.98
C LEU A 14 21.02 20.50 10.19
N ALA A 15 21.15 20.28 8.89
CA ALA A 15 20.74 21.18 7.82
C ALA A 15 20.85 22.69 8.07
N LEU A 16 22.08 23.15 8.32
CA LEU A 16 22.61 24.46 7.91
C LEU A 16 22.47 24.73 6.38
N LEU A 17 21.81 23.85 5.64
CA LEU A 17 21.52 23.93 4.20
C LEU A 17 20.24 24.73 3.87
N PHE A 18 19.39 25.05 4.84
CA PHE A 18 18.08 25.64 4.55
C PHE A 18 17.99 27.18 4.67
N THR A 19 19.06 27.87 5.05
CA THR A 19 19.05 29.35 5.18
C THR A 19 20.01 30.05 4.20
N TYR A 20 20.73 29.29 3.36
CA TYR A 20 21.43 29.84 2.18
C TYR A 20 20.46 30.13 1.01
N ILE A 21 19.17 29.82 1.23
CA ILE A 21 18.03 30.42 0.53
C ILE A 21 17.93 31.85 1.05
N CYS A 22 18.36 32.86 0.27
CA CYS A 22 17.65 34.13 0.06
C CYS A 22 18.50 35.32 -0.47
N VAL A 23 19.83 35.30 -0.53
CA VAL A 23 20.55 36.61 -0.63
C VAL A 23 21.47 36.85 -1.83
N PHE A 24 21.80 35.88 -2.69
CA PHE A 24 22.75 36.19 -3.79
C PHE A 24 22.37 35.56 -5.13
N PHE A 25 22.33 36.41 -6.17
CA PHE A 25 22.09 36.18 -7.60
C PHE A 25 20.62 36.11 -8.05
N ASN A 26 20.07 37.01 -8.86
CA ASN A 26 20.53 38.26 -9.50
C ASN A 26 19.30 38.85 -10.25
N PRO A 27 18.93 40.13 -10.12
CA PRO A 27 17.93 40.75 -10.99
C PRO A 27 18.59 41.25 -12.28
N VAL A 28 17.82 41.32 -13.37
CA VAL A 28 18.20 41.87 -14.68
C VAL A 28 19.02 40.94 -15.57
N PHE A 29 18.34 40.26 -16.50
CA PHE A 29 18.81 40.25 -17.90
C PHE A 29 17.60 40.23 -18.83
N MET A 30 17.31 41.42 -19.35
CA MET A 30 16.34 41.69 -20.39
C MET A 30 17.12 41.79 -21.70
N ASN A 31 16.77 40.95 -22.67
CA ASN A 31 17.06 40.98 -24.13
C ASN A 31 17.38 39.55 -24.62
N SER A 32 17.07 39.12 -25.84
CA SER A 32 16.00 39.35 -26.82
C SER A 32 16.34 38.38 -27.95
N ALA A 33 15.31 38.01 -28.72
CA ALA A 33 15.43 37.63 -30.13
C ALA A 33 16.00 36.23 -30.50
N LEU A 34 15.02 35.40 -30.87
CA LEU A 34 14.97 34.49 -32.04
C LEU A 34 15.18 32.99 -31.81
N ALA A 35 14.17 32.29 -32.31
CA ALA A 35 14.06 30.87 -32.59
C ALA A 35 13.88 29.96 -31.37
N GLN A 36 12.62 29.74 -30.98
CA GLN A 36 12.04 28.41 -31.16
C GLN A 36 10.62 28.52 -31.71
N VAL A 37 10.35 27.64 -32.67
CA VAL A 37 9.11 27.45 -33.41
C VAL A 37 7.96 27.25 -32.44
N HIS A 38 6.99 28.17 -32.43
CA HIS A 38 5.74 27.98 -31.70
C HIS A 38 4.90 26.97 -32.49
N GLY A 39 5.13 25.68 -32.26
CA GLY A 39 4.11 24.67 -32.53
C GLY A 39 2.86 24.97 -31.69
N PRO A 40 1.67 24.47 -32.07
CA PRO A 40 0.50 24.55 -31.18
C PRO A 40 0.91 24.03 -29.79
N PRO A 41 0.34 24.57 -28.69
CA PRO A 41 0.71 24.13 -27.35
C PRO A 41 0.57 22.61 -27.32
N GLU A 42 1.70 21.93 -27.33
CA GLU A 42 1.77 20.50 -27.11
C GLU A 42 1.19 20.37 -25.73
N SER A 43 -0.05 19.89 -25.67
CA SER A 43 -0.76 19.73 -24.42
C SER A 43 0.17 18.88 -23.56
N GLU A 44 0.79 19.49 -22.55
CA GLU A 44 1.32 18.80 -21.40
C GLU A 44 0.11 18.16 -20.71
N ILE A 45 -0.38 17.09 -21.32
CA ILE A 45 -1.16 16.10 -20.64
C ILE A 45 -0.15 15.56 -19.64
N SER A 46 -0.25 16.01 -18.40
CA SER A 46 0.28 15.31 -17.24
C SER A 46 -0.12 13.84 -17.41
N HIS A 47 0.81 13.02 -17.87
CA HIS A 47 0.59 11.58 -18.06
C HIS A 47 0.31 10.88 -16.71
N ALA A 48 0.39 11.62 -15.59
CA ALA A 48 0.07 11.14 -14.25
C ALA A 48 -1.44 11.16 -13.94
N ASP A 49 -2.26 11.89 -14.70
CA ASP A 49 -3.68 12.09 -14.38
C ASP A 49 -4.66 11.30 -15.28
N THR A 50 -4.17 10.36 -16.09
CA THR A 50 -5.05 9.29 -16.60
C THR A 50 -5.12 8.17 -15.56
N ILE A 51 -5.91 8.49 -14.53
CA ILE A 51 -6.16 7.77 -13.28
C ILE A 51 -6.88 6.44 -13.57
N TYR A 52 -6.13 5.35 -13.75
CA TYR A 52 -6.68 4.00 -13.69
C TYR A 52 -6.92 3.67 -12.22
N ASN A 53 -8.18 3.58 -11.79
CA ASN A 53 -8.53 3.15 -10.43
C ASN A 53 -8.27 1.64 -10.28
N ILE A 54 -6.99 1.27 -10.17
CA ILE A 54 -6.56 -0.11 -9.92
C ILE A 54 -6.95 -0.43 -8.48
N PRO A 55 -7.76 -1.48 -8.22
CA PRO A 55 -8.05 -1.91 -6.86
C PRO A 55 -6.75 -2.16 -6.10
N SER A 56 -6.57 -1.44 -5.00
CA SER A 56 -5.39 -1.54 -4.16
C SER A 56 -5.79 -1.76 -2.70
N ILE A 57 -4.88 -2.38 -1.95
CA ILE A 57 -5.03 -2.63 -0.52
C ILE A 57 -3.81 -2.09 0.21
N THR A 58 -4.02 -1.41 1.32
CA THR A 58 -2.93 -0.91 2.16
C THR A 58 -2.56 -1.95 3.19
N ALA A 59 -1.28 -2.34 3.21
CA ALA A 59 -0.76 -3.22 4.25
C ALA A 59 -0.39 -2.44 5.52
N THR A 60 -0.56 -3.05 6.69
CA THR A 60 -0.18 -2.46 7.98
C THR A 60 1.04 -3.19 8.57
N TYR A 61 1.97 -2.46 9.19
CA TYR A 61 3.11 -3.10 9.86
C TYR A 61 2.64 -3.92 11.05
N ARG A 62 3.11 -5.16 11.17
CA ARG A 62 2.86 -5.98 12.36
C ARG A 62 3.81 -5.57 13.48
N ASP A 63 3.26 -5.17 14.63
CA ASP A 63 4.05 -4.82 15.83
C ASP A 63 4.19 -5.99 16.82
N THR A 64 3.53 -7.11 16.53
CA THR A 64 3.63 -8.36 17.28
C THR A 64 3.91 -9.53 16.34
N GLU A 65 4.36 -10.64 16.91
CA GLU A 65 4.40 -11.90 16.19
C GLU A 65 2.97 -12.33 15.80
N ILE A 66 2.88 -13.07 14.68
CA ILE A 66 1.65 -13.63 14.13
C ILE A 66 1.87 -15.14 14.13
N ASP A 67 0.94 -15.89 14.70
CA ASP A 67 0.94 -17.34 14.57
C ASP A 67 0.18 -17.72 13.31
N ILE A 68 0.63 -18.76 12.60
CA ILE A 68 0.00 -19.20 11.34
C ILE A 68 -0.82 -20.44 11.63
N ASP A 69 -1.89 -20.26 12.42
CA ASP A 69 -2.84 -21.30 12.82
C ASP A 69 -4.15 -21.28 12.02
N GLY A 70 -4.34 -20.25 11.18
CA GLY A 70 -5.55 -20.05 10.36
C GLY A 70 -6.63 -19.21 11.06
N VAL A 71 -6.39 -18.76 12.29
CA VAL A 71 -7.24 -17.82 13.01
C VAL A 71 -6.72 -16.40 12.76
N VAL A 72 -7.63 -15.43 12.62
CA VAL A 72 -7.29 -14.02 12.32
C VAL A 72 -7.79 -13.14 13.45
N ASP A 73 -7.29 -13.37 14.66
CA ASP A 73 -7.79 -12.73 15.89
C ASP A 73 -6.75 -11.86 16.61
N GLU A 74 -5.47 -11.97 16.27
CA GLU A 74 -4.39 -11.25 16.93
C GLU A 74 -4.52 -9.73 16.79
N LYS A 75 -3.95 -9.00 17.75
CA LYS A 75 -4.06 -7.54 17.83
C LYS A 75 -3.56 -6.83 16.57
N ALA A 76 -2.51 -7.34 15.94
CA ALA A 76 -2.00 -6.78 14.70
C ALA A 76 -3.03 -6.87 13.55
N TRP A 77 -3.81 -7.96 13.46
CA TRP A 77 -4.91 -8.05 12.50
C TRP A 77 -6.03 -7.05 12.79
N GLN A 78 -6.38 -6.85 14.06
CA GLN A 78 -7.44 -5.89 14.42
C GLN A 78 -7.07 -4.45 14.09
N LYS A 79 -5.77 -4.12 14.03
CA LYS A 79 -5.27 -2.79 13.61
C LYS A 79 -5.28 -2.60 12.10
N ALA A 80 -5.26 -3.67 11.31
CA ALA A 80 -5.25 -3.58 9.86
C ALA A 80 -6.64 -3.26 9.30
N ASN A 81 -6.68 -2.38 8.30
CA ASN A 81 -7.90 -2.11 7.55
C ASN A 81 -8.35 -3.38 6.82
N SER A 82 -9.62 -3.76 7.02
CA SER A 82 -10.23 -4.86 6.26
C SER A 82 -10.75 -4.35 4.93
N THR A 83 -10.34 -5.00 3.84
CA THR A 83 -10.93 -4.82 2.52
C THR A 83 -12.09 -5.79 2.35
N THR A 84 -13.23 -5.26 1.90
CA THR A 84 -14.46 -6.02 1.64
C THR A 84 -15.05 -5.78 0.26
N ARG A 85 -14.49 -4.84 -0.51
CA ARG A 85 -14.98 -4.40 -1.82
C ARG A 85 -14.50 -5.32 -2.94
N PHE A 86 -14.83 -6.60 -2.84
CA PHE A 86 -14.58 -7.57 -3.89
C PHE A 86 -15.69 -7.53 -4.95
N LEU A 87 -15.38 -8.03 -6.13
CA LEU A 87 -16.35 -8.27 -7.20
C LEU A 87 -16.45 -9.77 -7.44
N GLN A 88 -17.66 -10.20 -7.79
CA GLN A 88 -17.94 -11.57 -8.14
C GLN A 88 -17.29 -11.89 -9.49
N ARG A 89 -16.59 -13.03 -9.58
CA ARG A 89 -16.08 -13.54 -10.86
C ARG A 89 -17.12 -14.43 -11.54
N GLU A 90 -17.74 -15.30 -10.74
CA GLU A 90 -18.73 -16.29 -11.16
C GLU A 90 -19.86 -16.32 -10.12
N PRO A 91 -21.12 -16.60 -10.50
CA PRO A 91 -21.61 -16.86 -11.86
C PRO A 91 -21.74 -15.63 -12.75
N VAL A 92 -21.85 -14.43 -12.16
CA VAL A 92 -22.00 -13.16 -12.88
C VAL A 92 -20.78 -12.29 -12.61
N GLU A 93 -19.96 -12.10 -13.63
CA GLU A 93 -18.75 -11.31 -13.54
C GLU A 93 -19.06 -9.83 -13.26
N GLY A 94 -18.31 -9.24 -12.32
CA GLY A 94 -18.40 -7.83 -11.97
C GLY A 94 -19.58 -7.47 -11.05
N ALA A 95 -20.43 -8.42 -10.69
CA ALA A 95 -21.50 -8.20 -9.71
C ALA A 95 -20.94 -8.01 -8.29
N LEU A 96 -21.78 -7.52 -7.37
CA LEU A 96 -21.47 -7.59 -5.94
C LEU A 96 -21.43 -9.07 -5.51
N PRO A 97 -20.51 -9.44 -4.61
CA PRO A 97 -20.37 -10.83 -4.17
C PRO A 97 -21.58 -11.24 -3.34
N GLU A 98 -22.10 -12.44 -3.61
CA GLU A 98 -23.19 -13.05 -2.83
C GLU A 98 -22.76 -13.37 -1.40
N GLU A 99 -21.49 -13.75 -1.22
CA GLU A 99 -20.91 -14.11 0.06
C GLU A 99 -19.87 -13.09 0.51
N LYS A 100 -19.86 -12.77 1.80
CA LYS A 100 -18.94 -11.77 2.35
C LYS A 100 -17.51 -12.31 2.36
N THR A 101 -16.56 -11.48 1.93
CA THR A 101 -15.13 -11.76 2.08
C THR A 101 -14.44 -10.57 2.73
N GLU A 102 -13.63 -10.84 3.75
CA GLU A 102 -12.79 -9.86 4.45
C GLU A 102 -11.34 -10.25 4.26
N VAL A 103 -10.53 -9.35 3.69
CA VAL A 103 -9.08 -9.55 3.56
C VAL A 103 -8.34 -8.46 4.30
N ARG A 104 -7.30 -8.87 5.03
CA ARG A 104 -6.35 -7.98 5.70
C ARG A 104 -4.95 -8.35 5.25
N VAL A 105 -4.11 -7.34 5.11
CA VAL A 105 -2.71 -7.52 4.71
C VAL A 105 -1.83 -6.85 5.76
N LEU A 106 -0.89 -7.62 6.28
CA LEU A 106 0.16 -7.13 7.16
C LEU A 106 1.52 -7.34 6.50
N TYR A 107 2.50 -6.55 6.91
CA TYR A 107 3.89 -6.79 6.55
C TYR A 107 4.79 -6.73 7.79
N GLY A 108 5.89 -7.47 7.73
CA GLY A 108 6.99 -7.39 8.69
C GLY A 108 8.33 -7.30 7.97
N GLU A 109 9.42 -7.47 8.71
CA GLU A 109 10.78 -7.36 8.17
C GLU A 109 11.11 -8.44 7.13
N SER A 110 10.54 -9.64 7.27
CA SER A 110 10.90 -10.82 6.47
C SER A 110 9.77 -11.39 5.62
N ALA A 111 8.51 -10.95 5.82
CA ALA A 111 7.35 -11.58 5.20
C ALA A 111 6.16 -10.63 5.04
N LEU A 112 5.32 -10.95 4.06
CA LEU A 112 3.97 -10.42 3.86
C LEU A 112 2.97 -11.46 4.41
N TYR A 113 2.01 -11.00 5.20
CA TYR A 113 0.97 -11.83 5.79
C TYR A 113 -0.37 -11.44 5.19
N VAL A 114 -1.11 -12.42 4.69
CA VAL A 114 -2.43 -12.22 4.11
C VAL A 114 -3.42 -13.07 4.89
N GLY A 115 -4.35 -12.40 5.59
CA GLY A 115 -5.44 -13.05 6.30
C GLY A 115 -6.73 -12.84 5.53
N ALA A 116 -7.44 -13.93 5.21
CA ALA A 116 -8.71 -13.87 4.50
C ALA A 116 -9.78 -14.66 5.28
N LYS A 117 -10.93 -14.01 5.50
CA LYS A 117 -12.11 -14.64 6.09
C LYS A 117 -13.24 -14.63 5.07
N MET A 118 -13.59 -15.82 4.60
CA MET A 118 -14.65 -16.07 3.64
C MET A 118 -15.84 -16.62 4.40
N TYR A 119 -16.95 -15.91 4.33
CA TYR A 119 -18.21 -16.34 4.95
C TYR A 119 -18.96 -17.20 3.94
N ASP A 120 -19.66 -18.23 4.41
CA ASP A 120 -20.49 -19.09 3.58
C ASP A 120 -21.83 -19.27 4.29
N SER A 121 -22.94 -19.04 3.57
CA SER A 121 -24.30 -19.18 4.11
C SER A 121 -24.74 -20.64 4.33
N LYS A 122 -24.07 -21.60 3.68
CA LYS A 122 -24.36 -23.04 3.71
C LYS A 122 -23.09 -23.86 3.97
N PRO A 123 -22.41 -23.66 5.11
CA PRO A 123 -21.12 -24.31 5.39
C PRO A 123 -21.20 -25.84 5.48
N HIS A 124 -22.39 -26.40 5.72
CA HIS A 124 -22.63 -27.84 5.73
C HIS A 124 -22.55 -28.49 4.33
N LEU A 125 -22.53 -27.69 3.26
CA LEU A 125 -22.34 -28.16 1.88
C LEU A 125 -20.87 -28.14 1.46
N ILE A 126 -19.97 -27.62 2.29
CA ILE A 126 -18.54 -27.65 2.03
C ILE A 126 -18.10 -29.12 2.06
N GLY A 127 -17.66 -29.62 0.91
CA GLY A 127 -17.25 -31.01 0.78
C GLY A 127 -15.89 -31.28 1.45
N ASP A 128 -15.77 -32.43 2.12
CA ASP A 128 -14.49 -32.94 2.61
C ASP A 128 -13.66 -33.44 1.42
N GLN A 129 -12.87 -32.53 0.83
CA GLN A 129 -12.12 -32.85 -0.37
C GLN A 129 -10.83 -33.61 -0.03
N LEU A 130 -10.79 -34.92 -0.33
CA LEU A 130 -9.57 -35.77 -0.30
C LEU A 130 -8.88 -35.83 -1.67
N VAL A 131 -8.99 -34.79 -2.50
CA VAL A 131 -8.23 -34.76 -3.75
C VAL A 131 -6.84 -34.24 -3.49
N ARG A 132 -5.88 -34.68 -4.30
CA ARG A 132 -4.53 -34.11 -4.22
C ARG A 132 -4.62 -32.62 -4.57
N ARG A 133 -3.85 -31.81 -3.84
CA ARG A 133 -3.55 -30.43 -4.22
C ARG A 133 -3.24 -30.40 -5.73
N ASP A 134 -3.90 -29.49 -6.44
CA ASP A 134 -3.82 -29.29 -7.89
C ASP A 134 -4.69 -30.22 -8.77
N GLN A 135 -5.41 -31.19 -8.21
CA GLN A 135 -6.43 -31.96 -8.95
C GLN A 135 -7.82 -31.35 -8.75
N TRP A 136 -8.53 -31.13 -9.85
CA TRP A 136 -9.96 -30.82 -9.76
C TRP A 136 -10.72 -32.08 -9.33
N GLY A 137 -11.45 -31.98 -8.22
CA GLY A 137 -12.42 -33.01 -7.84
C GLY A 137 -13.53 -33.07 -8.87
N GLN A 138 -13.88 -34.29 -9.29
CA GLN A 138 -15.09 -34.52 -10.08
C GLN A 138 -16.24 -34.53 -9.07
N PHE A 139 -17.11 -33.52 -9.13
CA PHE A 139 -18.34 -33.44 -8.34
C PHE A 139 -19.51 -33.91 -9.20
#